data_AF-A0A1M6C1I0-F1
#
_entry.id   AF-A0A1M6C1I0-F1
#
_cell.length_a   1.000
_cell.length_b   1.000
_cell.length_c   1.000
_cell.angle_alpha   90.00
_cell.angle_beta   90.00
_cell.angle_gamma   90.00
#
_symmetry.space_group_name_H-M   'P 1'
#
loop_
_entity.id
_entity.type
_entity.pdbx_description
1 polymer ?
#
loop_
_entity_poly.entity_id
_entity_poly.type
_entity_poly.pdbx_seq_one_letter_code
_entity_poly.pdbx_strand_id
1 'polypeptide(L)'
;MDQEIISLLTRKLDILDQIADNTERQGRFIKKQQMTGLRRLLRERETLIKELGDIVEILREKSIPAGDCEVHSLQKNIKGRHAEILAACRQVLQSAQSLKGEIFSQLHSTRTSYRLNSQYIYQWERPVSRARINAKV
;
A
#
# COMPACT_ATOMS: atom_id res chain seq x y z
N MET A 1 -13.28 -33.49 -15.81
CA MET A 1 -13.56 -32.04 -15.79
C MET A 1 -13.47 -31.49 -14.38
N ASP A 2 -14.06 -32.18 -13.40
CA ASP A 2 -14.13 -31.73 -12.00
C ASP A 2 -12.75 -31.50 -11.36
N GLN A 3 -11.79 -32.40 -11.61
CA GLN A 3 -10.41 -32.28 -11.09
C GLN A 3 -9.66 -31.03 -11.56
N GLU A 4 -9.96 -30.54 -12.76
CA GLU A 4 -9.35 -29.32 -13.31
C GLU A 4 -10.01 -28.06 -12.71
N ILE A 5 -11.31 -28.09 -12.46
CA ILE A 5 -12.02 -27.01 -11.77
C ILE A 5 -11.53 -26.91 -10.33
N ILE A 6 -11.39 -28.04 -9.64
CA ILE A 6 -10.86 -28.11 -8.28
C ILE A 6 -9.43 -27.54 -8.25
N SER A 7 -8.54 -27.95 -9.16
CA SER A 7 -7.15 -27.45 -9.18
C SER A 7 -7.08 -25.94 -9.41
N LEU A 8 -7.92 -25.39 -10.30
CA LEU A 8 -8.02 -23.95 -10.53
C LEU A 8 -8.57 -23.20 -9.31
N LEU A 9 -9.57 -23.75 -8.62
CA LEU A 9 -10.12 -23.15 -7.40
C LEU A 9 -9.12 -23.21 -6.23
N THR A 10 -8.38 -24.30 -6.09
CA THR A 10 -7.30 -24.40 -5.11
C THR A 10 -6.21 -23.38 -5.41
N ARG A 11 -5.76 -23.28 -6.67
CA ARG A 11 -4.77 -22.27 -7.07
C ARG A 11 -5.28 -20.85 -6.81
N LYS A 12 -6.55 -20.59 -7.10
CA LYS A 12 -7.19 -19.31 -6.77
C LYS A 12 -7.10 -19.00 -5.29
N LEU A 13 -7.36 -19.98 -4.42
CA LEU A 13 -7.24 -19.81 -2.97
C LEU A 13 -5.80 -19.51 -2.54
N ASP A 14 -4.81 -20.22 -3.09
CA ASP A 14 -3.39 -19.97 -2.79
C ASP A 14 -2.95 -18.55 -3.17
N ILE A 15 -3.43 -18.03 -4.31
CA ILE A 15 -3.14 -16.65 -4.72
C ILE A 15 -3.78 -15.66 -3.75
N LEU A 16 -5.00 -15.94 -3.28
CA LEU A 16 -5.65 -15.09 -2.28
C LEU A 16 -4.87 -15.07 -0.97
N ASP A 17 -4.33 -16.19 -0.52
CA ASP A 17 -3.46 -16.23 0.65
C ASP A 17 -2.18 -15.42 0.46
N GLN A 18 -1.56 -15.49 -0.72
CA GLN A 18 -0.42 -14.63 -1.05
C GLN A 18 -0.78 -13.14 -1.07
N ILE A 19 -1.97 -12.78 -1.55
CA ILE A 19 -2.47 -11.39 -1.51
C ILE A 19 -2.72 -10.96 -0.07
N ALA A 20 -3.24 -11.84 0.79
CA ALA A 20 -3.45 -11.56 2.21
C ALA A 20 -2.12 -11.28 2.92
N ASP A 21 -1.12 -12.15 2.75
CA ASP A 21 0.23 -11.97 3.29
C ASP A 21 0.88 -10.68 2.78
N ASN A 22 0.74 -10.40 1.49
CA ASN A 22 1.24 -9.16 0.91
C ASN A 22 0.57 -7.94 1.55
N THR A 23 -0.75 -7.97 1.74
CA THR A 23 -1.53 -6.90 2.38
C THR A 23 -1.06 -6.66 3.82
N GLU A 24 -0.83 -7.71 4.59
CA GLU A 24 -0.31 -7.59 5.95
C GLU A 24 1.08 -6.95 5.97
N ARG A 25 1.97 -7.42 5.09
CA ARG A 25 3.32 -6.83 4.95
C ARG A 25 3.22 -5.36 4.56
N GLN A 26 2.37 -4.99 3.60
CA GLN A 26 2.16 -3.58 3.24
C GLN A 26 1.79 -2.73 4.45
N GLY A 27 0.89 -3.21 5.32
CA GLY A 27 0.55 -2.55 6.57
C GLY A 27 1.76 -2.32 7.48
N ARG A 28 2.64 -3.32 7.63
CA ARG A 28 3.90 -3.18 8.40
C ARG A 28 4.86 -2.16 7.77
N PHE A 29 5.03 -2.19 6.44
CA PHE A 29 5.88 -1.24 5.71
C PHE A 29 5.38 0.20 5.83
N ILE A 30 4.06 0.40 5.77
CA ILE A 30 3.41 1.70 5.98
C ILE A 30 3.72 2.21 7.38
N LYS A 31 3.45 1.43 8.43
CA LYS A 31 3.73 1.83 9.82
C LYS A 31 5.20 2.21 10.05
N LYS A 32 6.14 1.53 9.37
CA LYS A 32 7.58 1.82 9.45
C LYS A 32 8.08 2.88 8.46
N GLN A 33 7.19 3.48 7.66
CA GLN A 33 7.51 4.45 6.60
C GLN A 33 8.53 3.93 5.55
N GLN A 34 8.57 2.62 5.33
CA GLN A 34 9.55 1.96 4.46
C GLN A 34 9.08 1.92 2.99
N MET A 35 9.26 3.04 2.27
CA MET A 35 8.69 3.23 0.93
C MET A 35 9.27 2.33 -0.16
N THR A 36 10.56 1.98 -0.10
CA THR A 36 11.19 1.10 -1.10
C THR A 36 10.60 -0.31 -1.06
N GLY A 37 10.45 -0.87 0.14
CA GLY A 37 9.82 -2.18 0.33
C GLY A 37 8.34 -2.17 -0.05
N LEU A 38 7.64 -1.08 0.24
CA LEU A 38 6.24 -0.91 -0.17
C LEU A 38 6.05 -0.96 -1.69
N ARG A 39 6.92 -0.27 -2.46
CA ARG A 39 6.88 -0.30 -3.93
C ARG A 39 7.09 -1.70 -4.49
N ARG A 40 8.00 -2.47 -3.90
CA ARG A 40 8.22 -3.87 -4.29
C ARG A 40 6.96 -4.71 -4.04
N LEU A 41 6.37 -4.61 -2.86
CA LEU A 41 5.14 -5.35 -2.52
C LEU A 41 3.96 -5.00 -3.43
N LEU A 42 3.84 -3.74 -3.87
CA LEU A 42 2.78 -3.32 -4.80
C LEU A 42 2.94 -3.97 -6.17
N ARG A 43 4.18 -4.12 -6.67
CA ARG A 43 4.45 -4.84 -7.93
C ARG A 43 4.13 -6.32 -7.82
N GLU A 44 4.56 -6.97 -6.73
CA GLU A 44 4.22 -8.37 -6.44
C GLU A 44 2.70 -8.56 -6.35
N ARG A 45 1.99 -7.61 -5.76
CA ARG A 45 0.53 -7.63 -5.70
C ARG A 45 -0.12 -7.48 -7.08
N GLU A 46 0.41 -6.61 -7.93
CA GLU A 46 -0.08 -6.43 -9.29
C GLU A 46 0.03 -7.73 -10.10
N THR A 47 1.14 -8.46 -9.98
CA THR A 47 1.30 -9.76 -10.63
C THR A 47 0.30 -10.80 -10.13
N LEU A 48 0.04 -10.85 -8.81
CA LEU A 48 -0.94 -11.76 -8.23
C LEU A 48 -2.37 -11.44 -8.68
N ILE A 49 -2.72 -10.16 -8.79
CA ILE A 49 -4.04 -9.73 -9.27
C ILE A 49 -4.24 -10.13 -10.74
N LYS A 50 -3.19 -10.02 -11.57
CA LYS A 50 -3.23 -10.49 -12.96
C LYS A 50 -3.46 -11.99 -13.03
N GLU A 51 -2.67 -12.77 -12.31
CA GLU A 51 -2.82 -14.23 -12.25
C GLU A 51 -4.21 -14.66 -11.76
N LEU A 52 -4.76 -13.94 -10.76
CA LEU A 52 -6.12 -14.17 -10.28
C LEU A 52 -7.17 -13.89 -11.37
N GLY A 53 -6.96 -12.84 -12.17
CA GLY A 53 -7.80 -12.50 -13.31
C GLY A 53 -7.81 -13.60 -14.36
N ASP A 54 -6.63 -14.11 -14.73
CA ASP A 54 -6.49 -15.19 -15.71
C ASP A 54 -7.25 -16.45 -15.26
N ILE A 55 -7.13 -16.84 -13.99
CA ILE A 55 -7.86 -17.99 -13.44
C ILE A 55 -9.37 -17.75 -13.44
N VAL A 56 -9.82 -16.52 -13.15
CA VAL A 56 -11.25 -16.19 -13.17
C VAL A 56 -11.83 -16.31 -14.58
N GLU A 57 -11.11 -15.86 -15.61
CA GLU A 57 -11.55 -16.01 -17.00
C GLU A 57 -11.62 -17.49 -17.41
N ILE A 58 -10.59 -18.29 -17.09
CA ILE A 58 -10.60 -19.73 -17.36
C ILE A 58 -11.78 -20.42 -16.66
N LEU A 59 -12.06 -20.07 -15.41
CA LEU A 59 -13.18 -20.63 -14.64
C LEU A 59 -14.55 -20.19 -15.18
N ARG A 60 -14.65 -19.00 -15.79
CA ARG A 60 -15.90 -18.48 -16.37
C ARG A 60 -16.34 -19.29 -17.60
N GLU A 61 -15.37 -19.80 -18.37
CA GLU A 61 -15.64 -20.63 -19.55
C GLU A 61 -16.01 -22.07 -19.19
N LYS A 62 -15.78 -22.50 -17.95
CA LYS A 62 -16.07 -23.86 -17.47
C LYS A 62 -17.46 -23.95 -16.86
N SER A 63 -18.23 -24.96 -17.29
CA SER A 63 -19.52 -25.31 -16.67
C SER A 63 -19.28 -26.04 -15.36
N ILE A 64 -19.81 -25.49 -14.26
CA ILE A 64 -19.68 -26.09 -12.92
C ILE A 64 -20.87 -27.01 -12.68
N PRO A 65 -20.64 -28.32 -12.43
CA PRO A 65 -21.73 -29.26 -12.13
C PRO A 65 -22.46 -28.84 -10.85
N ALA A 66 -23.80 -28.82 -10.88
CA ALA A 66 -24.62 -28.35 -9.77
C ALA A 66 -24.49 -29.19 -8.48
N GLY A 67 -23.98 -30.43 -8.57
CA GLY A 67 -23.93 -31.39 -7.46
C GLY A 67 -22.57 -31.60 -6.81
N ASP A 68 -21.51 -30.88 -7.21
CA ASP A 68 -20.18 -31.11 -6.66
C ASP A 68 -19.98 -30.36 -5.32
N CYS A 69 -20.16 -31.09 -4.22
CA CYS A 69 -20.01 -30.57 -2.86
C CYS A 69 -18.61 -29.99 -2.58
N GLU A 70 -17.56 -30.55 -3.18
CA GLU A 70 -16.18 -30.09 -2.96
C GLU A 70 -15.96 -28.73 -3.62
N VAL A 71 -16.41 -28.59 -4.87
CA VAL A 71 -16.37 -27.32 -5.61
C VAL A 71 -17.15 -26.23 -4.88
N HIS A 72 -18.36 -26.54 -4.38
CA HIS A 72 -19.17 -25.58 -3.61
C HIS A 72 -18.49 -25.15 -2.30
N SER A 73 -17.84 -26.09 -1.60
CA SER A 73 -17.08 -25.81 -0.39
C SER A 73 -15.90 -24.85 -0.67
N LEU A 74 -15.12 -25.13 -1.72
CA LEU A 74 -14.02 -24.26 -2.14
C LEU A 74 -14.50 -22.86 -2.52
N GLN A 75 -15.59 -22.76 -3.27
CA GLN A 75 -16.18 -21.46 -3.62
C GLN A 75 -16.61 -20.66 -2.38
N LYS A 76 -17.18 -21.32 -1.37
CA LYS A 76 -17.55 -20.67 -0.11
C LYS A 76 -16.31 -20.15 0.62
N ASN A 77 -15.24 -20.95 0.70
CA ASN A 77 -13.98 -20.54 1.31
C ASN A 77 -13.36 -19.34 0.58
N ILE A 78 -13.33 -19.38 -0.75
CA ILE A 78 -12.84 -18.27 -1.59
C ILE A 78 -13.65 -16.99 -1.34
N LYS A 79 -14.98 -17.08 -1.24
CA LYS A 79 -15.83 -15.92 -0.93
C LYS A 79 -15.51 -15.33 0.44
N GLY A 80 -15.36 -16.18 1.47
CA GLY A 80 -14.95 -15.73 2.80
C GLY A 80 -13.60 -15.03 2.76
N ARG A 81 -12.62 -15.65 2.10
CA ARG A 81 -11.25 -15.13 1.99
C ARG A 81 -11.19 -13.79 1.24
N HIS A 82 -11.96 -13.62 0.17
CA HIS A 82 -12.10 -12.33 -0.50
C HIS A 82 -12.60 -11.23 0.44
N ALA A 83 -13.62 -11.52 1.26
CA ALA A 83 -14.18 -10.53 2.19
C ALA A 83 -13.15 -10.10 3.24
N GLU A 84 -12.39 -11.05 3.78
CA GLU A 84 -11.30 -10.78 4.73
C GLU A 84 -10.22 -9.90 4.11
N ILE A 85 -9.74 -10.25 2.91
CA ILE A 85 -8.72 -9.48 2.20
C ILE A 85 -9.20 -8.06 1.93
N LEU A 86 -10.45 -7.88 1.47
CA LEU A 86 -11.01 -6.55 1.22
C LEU A 86 -11.06 -5.71 2.50
N ALA A 87 -11.45 -6.31 3.62
CA ALA A 87 -11.44 -5.63 4.91
C ALA A 87 -10.02 -5.20 5.32
N ALA A 88 -9.05 -6.10 5.22
CA ALA A 88 -7.65 -5.80 5.52
C ALA A 88 -7.09 -4.68 4.60
N CYS A 89 -7.42 -4.71 3.30
CA CYS A 89 -7.01 -3.68 2.35
C CYS A 89 -7.55 -2.31 2.73
N ARG A 90 -8.82 -2.22 3.14
CA ARG A 90 -9.42 -0.96 3.60
C ARG A 90 -8.69 -0.41 4.82
N GLN A 91 -8.36 -1.26 5.80
CA GLN A 91 -7.59 -0.85 6.98
C GLN A 91 -6.20 -0.34 6.63
N VAL A 92 -5.50 -1.02 5.71
CA VAL A 92 -4.18 -0.61 5.23
C VAL A 92 -4.24 0.74 4.50
N LEU A 93 -5.25 0.94 3.64
CA LEU A 93 -5.47 2.21 2.93
C LEU A 93 -5.75 3.36 3.89
N GLN A 94 -6.62 3.15 4.89
CA GLN A 94 -6.90 4.15 5.92
C GLN A 94 -5.63 4.50 6.70
N SER A 95 -4.85 3.50 7.11
CA SER A 95 -3.58 3.70 7.81
C SER A 95 -2.59 4.52 6.97
N ALA A 96 -2.51 4.24 5.66
CA ALA A 96 -1.66 5.00 4.74
C ALA A 96 -2.11 6.46 4.59
N GLN A 97 -3.42 6.71 4.55
CA GLN A 97 -3.98 8.06 4.48
C GLN A 97 -3.68 8.87 5.74
N SER A 98 -3.84 8.28 6.93
CA SER A 98 -3.48 8.91 8.19
C SER A 98 -2.00 9.27 8.24
N LEU A 99 -1.13 8.32 7.93
CA LEU A 99 0.33 8.55 7.90
C LEU A 99 0.73 9.64 6.90
N LYS A 100 0.09 9.68 5.72
CA LYS A 100 0.29 10.77 4.76
C LYS A 100 0.00 12.12 5.42
N GLY A 101 -1.13 12.25 6.11
CA GLY A 101 -1.49 13.47 6.84
C GLY A 101 -0.45 13.88 7.88
N GLU A 102 0.04 12.92 8.67
CA GLU A 102 1.09 13.15 9.68
C GLU A 102 2.39 13.67 9.05
N ILE A 103 2.86 13.02 7.98
CA ILE A 103 4.08 13.43 7.26
C ILE A 103 3.92 14.86 6.70
N PHE A 104 2.76 15.19 6.12
CA PHE A 104 2.48 16.54 5.63
C PHE A 104 2.54 17.59 6.74
N SER A 105 1.94 17.29 7.89
CA SER A 105 1.96 18.18 9.07
C SER A 105 3.40 18.40 9.58
N GLN A 106 4.19 17.33 9.70
CA GLN A 106 5.59 17.39 10.11
C GLN A 106 6.44 18.22 9.13
N LEU A 107 6.24 18.02 7.83
CA LEU A 107 6.93 18.81 6.80
C LEU A 107 6.54 20.29 6.85
N HIS A 108 5.27 20.59 7.07
CA HIS A 108 4.81 21.97 7.21
C HIS A 108 5.44 22.66 8.43
N SER A 109 5.41 21.99 9.59
CA SER A 109 6.06 22.49 10.81
C SER A 109 7.55 22.74 10.59
N THR A 110 8.25 21.77 10.02
CA THR A 110 9.68 21.87 9.70
C THR A 110 9.98 23.07 8.80
N ARG A 111 9.21 23.26 7.71
CA ARG A 111 9.38 24.41 6.80
C ARG A 111 9.14 25.74 7.50
N THR A 112 8.12 25.82 8.34
CA THR A 112 7.83 27.02 9.12
C THR A 112 8.96 27.34 10.09
N SER A 113 9.50 26.35 10.80
CA SER A 113 10.67 26.53 11.67
C SER A 113 11.90 27.00 10.90
N TYR A 114 12.22 26.40 9.74
CA TYR A 114 13.33 26.86 8.89
C TYR A 114 13.14 28.31 8.44
N ARG A 115 11.92 28.69 8.04
CA ARG A 115 11.59 30.06 7.66
C ARG A 115 11.81 31.02 8.82
N LEU A 116 11.26 30.73 10.00
CA LEU A 116 11.43 31.57 11.19
C LEU A 116 12.91 31.72 11.58
N ASN A 117 13.66 30.62 11.59
CA ASN A 117 15.09 30.66 11.89
C ASN A 117 15.88 31.48 10.85
N SER A 118 15.53 31.36 9.56
CA SER A 118 16.15 32.15 8.49
C SER A 118 15.85 33.65 8.55
N GLN A 119 14.63 34.01 8.99
CA GLN A 119 14.17 35.40 9.01
C GLN A 119 14.55 36.12 10.31
N TYR A 120 14.65 35.40 11.42
CA TYR A 120 14.97 35.99 12.70
C TYR A 120 16.39 35.60 13.12
N ILE A 121 16.65 34.34 13.44
CA ILE A 121 17.91 33.93 14.08
C ILE A 121 19.14 34.17 13.17
N TYR A 122 19.13 33.64 11.95
CA TYR A 122 20.27 33.77 11.03
C TYR A 122 20.46 35.17 10.47
N GLN A 123 19.48 36.07 10.58
CA GLN A 123 19.68 37.49 10.24
C GLN A 123 20.53 38.21 11.29
N TRP A 124 20.38 37.86 12.57
CA TRP A 124 21.15 38.47 13.67
C TRP A 124 22.54 37.82 13.86
N GLU A 125 22.71 36.56 13.45
CA GLU A 125 23.99 35.84 13.56
C GLU A 125 24.92 36.06 12.34
N ARG A 126 24.39 36.51 11.20
CA ARG A 126 25.24 36.89 10.07
C ARG A 126 25.95 38.20 10.40
N PRO A 127 27.30 38.27 10.33
CA PRO A 127 27.99 39.54 10.46
C PRO A 127 27.47 40.45 9.35
N VAL A 128 26.80 41.55 9.73
CA VAL A 128 26.43 42.62 8.81
C VAL A 128 27.70 42.96 8.05
N SER A 129 27.68 42.79 6.72
CA SER A 129 28.79 43.24 5.89
C SER A 129 29.07 44.68 6.30
N ARG A 130 30.29 44.94 6.80
CA ARG A 130 30.78 46.27 7.13
C ARG A 130 30.93 47.07 5.82
N ALA A 131 29.81 47.31 5.13
CA ALA A 131 29.72 48.41 4.20
C ALA A 131 30.01 49.67 5.03
N ARG A 132 31.06 50.37 4.65
CA ARG A 132 31.63 51.50 5.40
C ARG A 132 30.51 52.50 5.70
N ILE A 133 30.09 52.54 6.97
CA ILE A 133 29.16 53.54 7.51
C ILE A 133 29.77 54.96 7.41
N ASN A 134 31.06 55.08 7.06
CA ASN A 134 31.76 56.34 6.78
C ASN A 134 32.21 56.44 5.31
N ALA A 135 31.30 56.34 4.34
CA ALA A 135 31.56 56.94 3.03
C ALA A 135 31.45 58.46 3.22
N LYS A 136 32.60 59.12 3.40
CA LYS A 136 32.70 60.57 3.55
C LYS A 136 31.99 61.25 2.37
N VAL A 137 31.07 62.17 2.71
CA VAL A 137 30.57 63.24 1.84
C VAL A 137 31.75 64.15 1.44
#